data_AF-A0A7V8XWA3-F1
#
_entry.id   AF-A0A7V8XWA3-F1
#
_cell.length_a   1.000
_cell.length_b   1.000
_cell.length_c   1.000
_cell.angle_alpha   90.00
_cell.angle_beta   90.00
_cell.angle_gamma   90.00
#
_symmetry.space_group_name_H-M   'P 1'
#
loop_
_entity.id
_entity.type
_entity.pdbx_description
1 polymer ?
#
loop_
_entity_poly.entity_id
_entity_poly.type
_entity_poly.pdbx_seq_one_letter_code
_entity_poly.pdbx_strand_id
1 'polypeptide(L)'
;MDPTPVTGLNWYWIAIAATMPALIGLVAAIPFWRRSDAIFGNIVATSIIFASAFGMIWREHVELDRVIQACIDQGTVCWPEPGAFTRFAIYAFIGLLQVFAVFSLSLRVEERVRRRDYAPEWR
;
A
#
# COMPACT_ATOMS: atom_id res chain seq x y z
N MET A 1 -17.05 27.58 21.26
CA MET A 1 -17.09 27.32 19.81
C MET A 1 -16.95 25.83 19.66
N ASP A 2 -18.01 25.15 19.22
CA ASP A 2 -17.96 23.70 19.06
C ASP A 2 -17.12 23.36 17.83
N PRO A 3 -16.21 22.37 17.92
CA PRO A 3 -15.38 21.98 16.79
C PRO A 3 -16.25 21.48 15.65
N THR A 4 -16.04 22.00 14.44
CA THR A 4 -16.68 21.47 13.25
C THR A 4 -15.95 20.18 12.84
N PRO A 5 -16.61 19.00 12.88
CA PRO A 5 -15.96 17.77 12.49
C PRO A 5 -15.75 17.78 10.98
N VAL A 6 -14.47 17.72 10.56
CA VAL A 6 -14.13 17.53 9.15
C VAL A 6 -14.15 16.03 8.86
N THR A 7 -15.33 15.60 8.43
CA THR A 7 -15.64 14.21 8.13
C THR A 7 -15.24 13.86 6.69
N GLY A 8 -14.82 12.61 6.50
CA GLY A 8 -14.66 12.06 5.16
C GLY A 8 -13.31 11.40 4.98
N LEU A 9 -13.27 10.09 5.22
CA LEU A 9 -12.25 9.24 4.65
C LEU A 9 -12.62 9.02 3.17
N ASN A 10 -11.74 9.39 2.25
CA ASN A 10 -12.06 9.30 0.83
C ASN A 10 -11.85 7.85 0.33
N TRP A 11 -12.95 7.11 0.21
CA TRP A 11 -12.95 5.71 -0.26
C TRP A 11 -12.32 5.50 -1.63
N TYR A 12 -12.34 6.51 -2.50
CA TYR A 12 -11.64 6.43 -3.78
C TYR A 12 -10.13 6.27 -3.59
N TRP A 13 -9.53 7.01 -2.66
CA TRP A 13 -8.10 6.89 -2.36
C TRP A 13 -7.75 5.61 -1.64
N ILE A 14 -8.65 5.08 -0.80
CA ILE A 14 -8.49 3.74 -0.22
C ILE A 14 -8.49 2.68 -1.33
N ALA A 15 -9.43 2.76 -2.28
CA ALA A 15 -9.50 1.82 -3.38
C ALA A 15 -8.24 1.87 -4.26
N ILE A 16 -7.72 3.07 -4.54
CA ILE A 16 -6.44 3.25 -5.23
C ILE A 16 -5.30 2.62 -4.44
N ALA A 17 -5.17 2.95 -3.15
CA ALA A 17 -4.13 2.41 -2.28
C ALA A 17 -4.20 0.88 -2.20
N ALA A 18 -5.41 0.29 -2.22
CA ALA A 18 -5.63 -1.14 -2.15
C ALA A 18 -5.31 -1.89 -3.46
N THR A 19 -5.38 -1.23 -4.61
CA THR A 19 -5.28 -1.89 -5.92
C THR A 19 -4.01 -1.53 -6.69
N MET A 20 -3.71 -0.24 -6.83
CA MET A 20 -2.65 0.23 -7.74
C MET A 20 -1.25 -0.22 -7.30
N PRO A 21 -0.82 -0.08 -6.03
CA PRO A 21 0.51 -0.51 -5.62
C PRO A 21 0.73 -2.01 -5.80
N ALA A 22 -0.29 -2.81 -5.49
CA ALA A 22 -0.25 -4.26 -5.69
C ALA A 22 -0.12 -4.63 -7.16
N LEU A 23 -0.93 -4.03 -8.04
CA LEU A 23 -0.88 -4.29 -9.48
C LEU A 23 0.47 -3.90 -10.08
N ILE A 24 0.96 -2.70 -9.77
CA ILE A 24 2.24 -2.21 -10.28
C ILE A 24 3.39 -3.07 -9.74
N GLY A 25 3.38 -3.38 -8.44
CA GLY A 25 4.37 -4.24 -7.80
C GLY A 25 4.41 -5.64 -8.43
N LEU A 26 3.26 -6.25 -8.67
CA LEU A 26 3.15 -7.56 -9.33
C LEU A 26 3.66 -7.52 -10.77
N VAL A 27 3.22 -6.53 -11.56
CA VAL A 27 3.69 -6.37 -12.95
C VAL A 27 5.20 -6.20 -13.00
N ALA A 28 5.78 -5.45 -12.07
CA ALA A 28 7.22 -5.26 -11.97
C ALA A 28 7.97 -6.53 -11.51
N ALA A 29 7.38 -7.36 -10.64
CA ALA A 29 8.01 -8.57 -10.12
C ALA A 29 7.95 -9.78 -11.07
N ILE A 30 6.88 -9.92 -11.86
CA ILE A 30 6.69 -11.01 -12.82
C ILE A 30 7.92 -11.31 -13.70
N PRO A 31 8.60 -10.32 -14.33
CA PRO A 31 9.76 -10.62 -15.16
C PRO A 31 10.92 -11.25 -14.39
N PHE A 32 11.11 -10.88 -13.10
CA PHE A 32 12.15 -11.46 -12.25
C PHE A 32 11.79 -12.87 -11.79
N TRP A 33 10.52 -13.10 -11.41
CA TRP A 33 10.04 -14.42 -11.04
C TRP A 33 10.18 -15.45 -12.16
N ARG A 34 9.99 -15.02 -13.43
CA ARG A 34 10.20 -15.89 -14.60
C ARG A 34 11.65 -16.29 -14.85
N ARG A 35 12.61 -15.58 -14.26
CA ARG A 35 14.05 -15.85 -14.38
C ARG A 35 14.62 -16.59 -13.16
N SER A 36 13.75 -17.08 -12.27
CA SER A 36 14.12 -17.72 -10.99
C SER A 36 14.75 -16.76 -9.97
N ASP A 37 14.68 -15.44 -10.20
CA ASP A 37 15.17 -14.40 -9.29
C ASP A 37 14.06 -13.93 -8.33
N ALA A 38 13.52 -14.84 -7.51
CA ALA A 38 12.39 -14.56 -6.63
C ALA A 38 12.68 -13.43 -5.62
N ILE A 39 13.90 -13.39 -5.08
CA ILE A 39 14.34 -12.40 -4.10
C ILE A 39 14.30 -10.98 -4.70
N PHE A 40 14.89 -10.79 -5.89
CA PHE A 40 14.87 -9.49 -6.56
C PHE A 40 13.46 -9.05 -6.91
N GLY A 41 12.62 -9.96 -7.42
CA GLY A 41 11.21 -9.66 -7.69
C GLY A 41 10.46 -9.16 -6.45
N ASN A 42 10.68 -9.79 -5.29
CA ASN A 42 10.07 -9.36 -4.03
C ASN A 42 10.62 -8.01 -3.55
N ILE A 43 11.93 -7.76 -3.63
CA ILE A 43 12.52 -6.47 -3.26
C ILE A 43 11.91 -5.34 -4.10
N VAL A 44 11.79 -5.53 -5.43
CA VAL A 44 11.20 -4.55 -6.33
C VAL A 44 9.74 -4.30 -5.99
N ALA A 45 8.91 -5.34 -5.89
CA ALA A 45 7.49 -5.19 -5.58
C ALA A 45 7.26 -4.53 -4.21
N THR A 46 7.96 -4.97 -3.18
CA THR A 46 7.82 -4.41 -1.83
C THR A 46 8.27 -2.95 -1.77
N SER A 47 9.35 -2.58 -2.47
CA SER A 47 9.79 -1.18 -2.55
C SER A 47 8.72 -0.30 -3.19
N ILE A 48 8.09 -0.77 -4.28
CA ILE A 48 6.98 -0.06 -4.94
C ILE A 48 5.79 0.10 -3.99
N ILE A 49 5.39 -0.98 -3.31
CA ILE A 49 4.26 -0.97 -2.38
C ILE A 49 4.52 -0.02 -1.22
N PHE A 50 5.69 -0.11 -0.57
CA PHE A 50 6.03 0.77 0.55
C PHE A 50 6.14 2.22 0.13
N ALA A 51 6.84 2.53 -0.98
CA ALA A 51 6.94 3.89 -1.48
C ALA A 51 5.55 4.47 -1.79
N SER A 52 4.65 3.67 -2.35
CA SER A 52 3.27 4.07 -2.62
C SER A 52 2.48 4.29 -1.32
N ALA A 53 2.61 3.41 -0.32
CA ALA A 53 1.95 3.56 0.97
C ALA A 53 2.40 4.85 1.69
N PHE A 54 3.71 5.10 1.73
CA PHE A 54 4.26 6.35 2.27
C PHE A 54 3.77 7.58 1.48
N GLY A 55 3.76 7.50 0.14
CA GLY A 55 3.24 8.57 -0.71
C GLY A 55 1.77 8.88 -0.46
N MET A 56 0.95 7.85 -0.24
CA MET A 56 -0.47 8.00 0.10
C MET A 56 -0.69 8.60 1.48
N ILE A 57 0.10 8.19 2.47
CA ILE A 57 0.09 8.79 3.81
C ILE A 57 0.50 10.26 3.74
N TRP A 58 1.56 10.57 2.99
CA TRP A 58 2.03 11.94 2.81
C TRP A 58 0.97 12.81 2.13
N ARG A 59 0.32 12.29 1.08
CA ARG A 59 -0.80 12.97 0.42
C ARG A 59 -1.91 13.29 1.41
N GLU A 60 -2.34 12.32 2.22
CA GLU A 60 -3.39 12.51 3.23
C GLU A 60 -2.97 13.57 4.27
N HIS A 61 -1.71 13.56 4.69
CA HIS A 61 -1.17 14.55 5.62
C HIS A 61 -1.25 15.97 5.05
N VAL A 62 -0.81 16.16 3.81
CA VAL A 62 -0.86 17.47 3.13
C VAL A 62 -2.31 17.96 2.97
N GLU A 63 -3.24 17.07 2.67
CA GLU A 63 -4.65 17.44 2.51
C GLU A 63 -5.27 17.85 3.86
N LEU A 64 -4.99 17.09 4.92
CA LEU A 64 -5.44 17.42 6.27
C LEU A 64 -4.87 18.76 6.73
N ASP A 65 -3.58 19.00 6.50
CA ASP A 65 -2.94 20.26 6.89
C ASP A 65 -3.57 21.47 6.19
N ARG A 66 -3.90 21.35 4.89
CA ARG A 66 -4.61 22.40 4.15
C ARG A 66 -5.97 22.71 4.74
N VAL A 67 -6.74 21.67 5.08
CA VAL A 67 -8.07 21.82 5.67
C VAL A 67 -7.98 22.45 7.06
N ILE A 68 -7.03 21.99 7.88
CA ILE A 68 -6.79 22.52 9.22
C ILE A 68 -6.37 24.00 9.14
N GLN A 69 -5.45 24.35 8.24
CA GLN A 69 -5.05 25.74 8.02
C GLN A 69 -6.23 26.61 7.62
N ALA A 70 -7.08 26.17 6.69
CA ALA A 70 -8.27 26.92 6.29
C ALA A 70 -9.26 27.15 7.45
N CYS A 71 -9.40 26.20 8.38
CA CYS A 71 -10.21 26.39 9.58
C CYS A 71 -9.59 27.44 10.52
N ILE A 72 -8.28 27.35 10.74
CA ILE A 72 -7.52 28.27 11.60
C ILE A 72 -7.61 29.70 11.06
N ASP A 73 -7.49 29.88 9.75
CA ASP A 73 -7.63 31.17 9.07
C ASP A 73 -9.03 31.78 9.24
N GLN A 74 -10.06 30.95 9.43
CA GLN A 74 -11.43 31.36 9.74
C GLN A 74 -11.68 31.58 11.24
N GLY A 75 -10.65 31.46 12.07
CA GLY A 75 -10.74 31.61 13.53
C GLY A 75 -11.42 30.44 14.24
N THR A 76 -11.50 29.27 13.59
CA THR A 76 -12.14 28.07 14.13
C THR A 76 -11.16 26.91 14.23
N VAL A 77 -11.32 26.07 15.25
CA VAL A 77 -10.52 24.83 15.39
C VAL A 77 -11.35 23.67 14.88
N CYS A 78 -10.82 22.93 13.91
CA CYS A 78 -11.46 21.75 13.35
C CYS A 78 -10.61 20.51 13.63
N TRP A 79 -11.28 19.39 13.88
CA TRP A 79 -10.62 18.11 14.14
C TRP A 79 -11.08 17.08 13.11
N PRO A 80 -10.15 16.32 12.49
CA PRO A 80 -10.52 15.31 11.52
C PRO A 80 -11.17 14.11 12.20
N GLU A 81 -12.30 13.68 11.66
CA GLU A 81 -12.97 12.43 12.02
C GLU A 81 -13.04 11.51 10.78
N PRO A 82 -12.45 10.30 10.81
CA PRO A 82 -11.61 9.73 11.87
C PRO A 82 -10.27 10.47 12.03
N GLY A 83 -9.65 10.33 13.21
CA GLY A 83 -8.41 11.01 13.56
C GLY A 83 -7.26 10.70 12.59
N ALA A 84 -6.31 11.63 12.47
CA ALA A 84 -5.19 11.55 11.52
C ALA A 84 -4.43 10.23 11.62
N PHE A 85 -4.15 9.76 12.85
CA PHE A 85 -3.50 8.48 13.08
C PHE A 85 -4.27 7.30 12.46
N THR A 86 -5.59 7.23 12.66
CA THR A 86 -6.43 6.17 12.10
C THR A 86 -6.38 6.18 10.58
N ARG A 87 -6.41 7.37 9.96
CA ARG A 87 -6.30 7.52 8.50
C ARG A 87 -4.97 6.97 7.99
N PHE A 88 -3.86 7.33 8.63
CA PHE A 88 -2.53 6.83 8.26
C PHE A 88 -2.38 5.33 8.49
N ALA A 89 -2.93 4.82 9.60
CA ALA A 89 -2.92 3.40 9.93
C ALA A 89 -3.65 2.56 8.88
N ILE A 90 -4.76 3.04 8.31
CA ILE A 90 -5.48 2.35 7.24
C ILE A 90 -4.57 2.15 6.01
N TYR A 91 -3.90 3.22 5.54
CA TYR A 91 -3.00 3.10 4.39
C TYR A 91 -1.79 2.21 4.68
N ALA A 92 -1.21 2.31 5.88
CA ALA A 92 -0.11 1.45 6.30
C ALA A 92 -0.52 -0.04 6.35
N PHE A 93 -1.70 -0.33 6.91
CA PHE A 93 -2.24 -1.68 7.00
C PHE A 93 -2.50 -2.29 5.62
N ILE A 94 -3.05 -1.50 4.69
CA ILE A 94 -3.23 -1.92 3.29
C ILE A 94 -1.88 -2.29 2.67
N GLY A 95 -0.87 -1.41 2.79
CA GLY A 95 0.47 -1.69 2.25
C GLY A 95 1.08 -2.95 2.84
N LEU A 96 0.93 -3.17 4.14
CA LEU A 96 1.42 -4.38 4.81
C LEU A 96 0.74 -5.65 4.29
N LEU A 97 -0.59 -5.65 4.14
CA LEU A 97 -1.33 -6.77 3.57
C LEU A 97 -0.90 -7.07 2.14
N GLN A 98 -0.65 -6.05 1.33
CA GLN A 98 -0.14 -6.22 -0.03
C GLN A 98 1.24 -6.87 -0.05
N VAL A 99 2.15 -6.46 0.83
CA VAL A 99 3.47 -7.09 0.97
C VAL A 99 3.33 -8.58 1.30
N PHE A 100 2.51 -8.93 2.30
CA PHE A 100 2.24 -10.33 2.64
C PHE A 100 1.66 -11.12 1.46
N ALA A 101 0.74 -10.52 0.71
CA ALA A 101 0.14 -11.15 -0.46
C ALA A 101 1.18 -11.40 -1.58
N VAL A 102 2.05 -10.44 -1.86
CA VAL A 102 3.13 -10.57 -2.85
C VAL A 102 4.10 -11.69 -2.45
N PHE A 103 4.57 -11.71 -1.21
CA PHE A 103 5.45 -12.79 -0.73
C PHE A 103 4.79 -14.16 -0.80
N SER A 104 3.52 -14.25 -0.38
CA SER A 104 2.75 -15.49 -0.47
C SER A 104 2.61 -15.98 -1.91
N LEU A 105 2.41 -15.06 -2.86
CA LEU A 105 2.34 -15.39 -4.28
C LEU A 105 3.71 -15.81 -4.83
N SER A 106 4.78 -15.11 -4.45
CA SER A 106 6.16 -15.47 -4.83
C SER A 106 6.49 -16.91 -4.45
N LEU A 107 6.17 -17.32 -3.22
CA LEU A 107 6.42 -18.69 -2.75
C LEU A 107 5.66 -19.73 -3.59
N ARG A 108 4.41 -19.45 -3.97
CA ARG A 108 3.64 -20.35 -4.84
C ARG A 108 4.21 -20.43 -6.26
N VAL A 109 4.71 -19.31 -6.79
CA VAL A 109 5.35 -19.29 -8.12
C VAL A 109 6.64 -20.09 -8.08
N GLU A 110 7.46 -19.89 -7.06
CA GLU A 110 8.72 -20.61 -6.86
C GLU A 110 8.48 -22.11 -6.70
N GLU A 111 7.50 -22.52 -5.90
CA GLU A 111 7.10 -23.93 -5.77
C GLU A 111 6.68 -24.53 -7.12
N ARG A 112 5.91 -23.78 -7.92
CA ARG A 112 5.48 -24.23 -9.25
C ARG A 112 6.65 -24.38 -10.22
N VAL A 113 7.58 -23.44 -10.25
CA VAL A 113 8.79 -23.51 -11.08
C VAL A 113 9.64 -24.70 -10.66
N ARG A 114 9.87 -24.86 -9.35
CA ARG A 114 10.64 -25.96 -8.79
C ARG A 114 10.03 -27.33 -9.12
N ARG A 115 8.71 -27.50 -9.01
CA ARG A 115 8.01 -28.74 -9.41
C ARG A 115 8.16 -29.06 -10.90
N ARG A 116 8.22 -28.04 -11.76
CA ARG A 116 8.39 -28.23 -13.21
C ARG A 116 9.81 -28.69 -13.54
N ASP A 117 10.80 -28.10 -12.89
CA ASP A 117 12.22 -28.27 -13.24
C ASP A 117 12.87 -29.45 -12.47
N TYR A 118 12.15 -30.12 -11.56
CA TYR A 118 12.59 -31.37 -10.94
C TYR A 118 12.64 -32.53 -11.95
N ALA A 119 13.78 -33.24 -11.98
CA ALA A 119 13.93 -34.48 -12.71
C ALA A 119 12.98 -35.57 -12.16
N PRO A 120 12.43 -36.46 -13.01
CA PRO A 120 11.38 -37.40 -12.62
C PRO A 120 11.77 -38.34 -11.48
N GLU A 121 13.07 -38.58 -11.25
CA GLU A 121 13.56 -39.39 -10.13
C GLU A 121 13.49 -38.70 -8.75
N TRP A 122 13.26 -37.38 -8.69
CA TRP A 122 13.15 -36.59 -7.44
C TRP A 122 11.75 -35.99 -7.23
N ARG A 123 10.76 -36.47 -7.99
CA ARG A 123 9.39 -35.95 -8.02
C ARG A 123 8.49 -36.62 -6.98
#